data_AF-C6KDY6-F1
#
_entry.id   AF-C6KDY6-F1
#
_cell.length_a   1.000
_cell.length_b   1.000
_cell.length_c   1.000
_cell.angle_alpha   90.00
_cell.angle_beta   90.00
_cell.angle_gamma   90.00
#
_symmetry.space_group_name_H-M   'P 1'
#
loop_
_entity.id
_entity.type
_entity.pdbx_description
1 polymer ?
#
loop_
_entity_poly.entity_id
_entity_poly.type
_entity_poly.pdbx_seq_one_letter_code
_entity_poly.pdbx_strand_id
1 'polypeptide(L)'
;MASGAFFDPLVALRALPLVSSTCTLLFGWDQTFFLGIMNRPENRAKSKPLLQSYFNTFFYRGLPFVVGAIGVSTWSGVGNLFAQRSVLQSRQSYWWYAAGTIAAASHLLFVPLIAPSVKDMMDGKEQTDANDCLDEWLRVNNVRTWTVDLLAWGAFMVAAGKTLCH
;
A
#
# COMPACT_ATOMS: atom_id res chain seq x y z
N MET A 1 -36.59 17.38 4.06
CA MET A 1 -36.77 16.65 2.79
C MET A 1 -35.53 15.83 2.55
N ALA A 2 -35.67 14.51 2.51
CA ALA A 2 -34.57 13.58 2.30
C ALA A 2 -34.09 13.69 0.85
N SER A 3 -32.87 14.19 0.62
CA SER A 3 -32.20 14.01 -0.66
C SER A 3 -31.70 12.57 -0.71
N GLY A 4 -32.46 11.70 -1.36
CA GLY A 4 -32.12 10.30 -1.63
C GLY A 4 -30.96 10.16 -2.61
N ALA A 5 -29.77 10.59 -2.24
CA ALA A 5 -28.57 10.20 -2.95
C ALA A 5 -28.18 8.80 -2.48
N PHE A 6 -28.19 7.83 -3.39
CA PHE A 6 -27.60 6.49 -3.18
C PHE A 6 -26.09 6.57 -2.84
N PHE A 7 -25.48 7.75 -3.02
CA PHE A 7 -24.08 8.06 -2.79
C PHE A 7 -23.94 9.44 -2.13
N ASP A 8 -23.41 9.49 -0.90
CA ASP A 8 -23.00 10.75 -0.26
C ASP A 8 -21.51 10.99 -0.58
N PRO A 9 -21.16 12.01 -1.39
CA PRO A 9 -19.78 12.27 -1.80
C PRO A 9 -18.86 12.63 -0.62
N LEU A 10 -19.39 13.18 0.47
CA LEU A 10 -18.61 13.49 1.66
C LEU A 10 -18.31 12.23 2.47
N VAL A 11 -19.29 11.34 2.59
CA VAL A 11 -19.07 10.02 3.22
C VAL A 11 -18.05 9.23 2.41
N ALA A 12 -18.17 9.23 1.08
CA ALA A 12 -17.20 8.59 0.20
C ALA A 12 -15.80 9.17 0.38
N LEU A 13 -15.65 10.51 0.36
CA LEU A 13 -14.37 11.17 0.57
C LEU A 13 -13.73 10.77 1.92
N ARG A 14 -14.52 10.69 2.99
CA ARG A 14 -14.06 10.30 4.33
C ARG A 14 -13.65 8.82 4.41
N ALA A 15 -14.37 7.94 3.75
CA ALA A 15 -14.09 6.50 3.77
C ALA A 15 -12.96 6.09 2.80
N LEU A 16 -12.76 6.83 1.71
CA LEU A 16 -11.80 6.50 0.65
C LEU A 16 -10.39 6.18 1.16
N PRO A 17 -9.76 6.98 2.05
CA PRO A 17 -8.42 6.67 2.54
C PRO A 17 -8.32 5.32 3.25
N LEU A 18 -9.36 4.93 3.99
CA LEU A 18 -9.42 3.63 4.67
C LEU A 18 -9.55 2.49 3.66
N VAL A 19 -10.42 2.64 2.67
CA VAL A 19 -10.62 1.59 1.64
C VAL A 19 -9.33 1.38 0.85
N SER A 20 -8.72 2.46 0.36
CA SER A 20 -7.52 2.37 -0.47
C SER A 20 -6.28 1.93 0.33
N SER A 21 -6.14 2.33 1.60
CA SER A 21 -5.06 1.82 2.47
C SER A 21 -5.26 0.35 2.88
N THR A 22 -6.51 -0.12 2.95
CA THR A 22 -6.78 -1.56 3.09
C THR A 22 -6.28 -2.32 1.87
N CYS A 23 -6.48 -1.78 0.66
CA CYS A 23 -5.95 -2.38 -0.57
C CYS A 23 -4.41 -2.45 -0.57
N THR A 24 -3.70 -1.39 -0.17
CA THR A 24 -2.24 -1.40 -0.12
C THR A 24 -1.71 -2.39 0.92
N LEU A 25 -2.32 -2.43 2.11
CA LEU A 25 -1.95 -3.35 3.19
C LEU A 25 -2.15 -4.82 2.78
N LEU A 26 -3.32 -5.15 2.24
CA LEU A 26 -3.62 -6.51 1.78
C LEU A 26 -2.70 -6.93 0.63
N PHE A 27 -2.46 -6.04 -0.34
CA PHE A 27 -1.58 -6.36 -1.46
C PHE A 27 -0.12 -6.55 -1.01
N GLY A 28 0.37 -5.72 -0.08
CA GLY A 28 1.70 -5.89 0.50
C GLY A 28 1.86 -7.21 1.25
N TRP A 29 0.83 -7.61 2.01
CA TRP A 29 0.79 -8.91 2.68
C TRP A 29 0.75 -10.07 1.70
N ASP A 30 -0.13 -10.01 0.69
CA ASP A 30 -0.30 -11.01 -0.35
C ASP A 30 1.02 -11.28 -1.10
N GLN A 31 1.71 -10.22 -1.49
CA GLN A 31 3.03 -10.28 -2.09
C GLN A 31 4.03 -11.02 -1.18
N THR A 32 4.11 -10.65 0.10
CA THR A 32 5.00 -11.33 1.06
C THR A 32 4.66 -12.81 1.19
N PHE A 33 3.37 -13.14 1.28
CA PHE A 33 2.90 -14.51 1.45
C PHE A 33 3.24 -15.38 0.25
N PHE A 34 2.80 -15.02 -0.96
CA PHE A 34 2.98 -15.86 -2.15
C PHE A 34 4.42 -15.90 -2.63
N LEU A 35 5.10 -14.76 -2.70
CA LEU A 35 6.50 -14.72 -3.12
C LEU A 35 7.40 -15.38 -2.07
N GLY A 36 7.06 -15.26 -0.78
CA GLY A 36 7.77 -15.95 0.30
C GLY A 36 7.65 -17.48 0.20
N ILE A 37 6.50 -18.01 -0.20
CA ILE A 37 6.34 -19.44 -0.49
C ILE A 37 7.24 -19.87 -1.66
N MET A 38 7.29 -19.07 -2.73
CA MET A 38 8.16 -19.35 -3.88
C MET A 38 9.65 -19.28 -3.52
N ASN A 39 10.03 -18.46 -2.55
CA ASN A 39 11.44 -18.26 -2.16
C ASN A 39 11.92 -19.15 -1.00
N ARG A 40 11.08 -20.07 -0.50
CA ARG A 40 11.52 -21.03 0.52
C ARG A 40 12.66 -21.92 0.01
N PRO A 41 13.61 -22.33 0.87
CA PRO A 41 14.77 -23.12 0.45
C PRO A 41 14.42 -24.36 -0.38
N GLU A 42 13.33 -25.05 -0.05
CA GLU A 42 12.91 -26.25 -0.77
C GLU A 42 12.34 -25.96 -2.17
N ASN A 43 11.88 -24.73 -2.39
CA ASN A 43 11.23 -24.29 -3.63
C ASN A 43 12.15 -23.50 -4.55
N ARG A 44 13.26 -22.93 -4.05
CA ARG A 44 14.16 -22.04 -4.82
C ARG A 44 14.60 -22.64 -6.14
N ALA A 45 15.08 -23.88 -6.15
CA ALA A 45 15.53 -24.54 -7.37
C ALA A 45 14.42 -24.65 -8.44
N LYS A 46 13.16 -24.78 -8.02
CA LYS A 46 11.99 -24.89 -8.90
C LYS A 46 11.43 -23.53 -9.32
N SER A 47 11.50 -22.53 -8.45
CA SER A 47 10.96 -21.20 -8.70
C SER A 47 11.93 -20.30 -9.45
N LYS A 48 13.25 -20.47 -9.26
CA LYS A 48 14.31 -19.64 -9.88
C LYS A 48 14.13 -19.41 -11.37
N PRO A 49 13.85 -20.43 -12.21
CA PRO A 49 13.68 -20.23 -13.66
C PRO A 49 12.44 -19.38 -14.02
N LEU A 50 11.47 -19.25 -13.11
CA LEU A 50 10.23 -18.52 -13.31
C LEU A 50 10.31 -17.07 -12.82
N LEU A 51 11.25 -16.74 -11.93
CA LEU A 51 11.26 -15.45 -11.24
C LEU A 51 11.37 -14.28 -12.20
N GLN A 52 12.24 -14.35 -13.21
CA GLN A 52 12.42 -13.27 -14.17
C GLN A 52 11.15 -12.99 -14.98
N SER A 53 10.55 -14.02 -15.58
CA SER A 53 9.34 -13.86 -16.40
C SER A 53 8.13 -13.47 -15.56
N TYR A 54 8.03 -14.01 -14.34
CA TYR A 54 7.04 -13.62 -13.34
C TYR A 54 7.18 -12.14 -12.99
N PHE A 55 8.36 -11.68 -12.55
CA PHE A 55 8.56 -10.29 -12.13
C PHE A 55 8.38 -9.29 -13.26
N ASN A 56 8.80 -9.63 -14.50
CA ASN A 56 8.51 -8.80 -15.66
C ASN A 56 6.99 -8.60 -15.82
N THR A 57 6.19 -9.66 -15.76
CA THR A 57 4.73 -9.54 -15.92
C THR A 57 4.06 -8.89 -14.71
N PHE A 58 4.44 -9.35 -13.52
CA PHE A 58 3.87 -8.92 -12.25
C PHE A 58 4.11 -7.44 -11.99
N PHE A 59 5.34 -6.95 -12.21
CA PHE A 59 5.67 -5.56 -11.91
C PHE A 59 4.90 -4.59 -12.81
N TYR A 60 4.84 -4.84 -14.12
CA TYR A 60 4.09 -3.97 -15.04
C TYR A 60 2.58 -3.96 -14.77
N ARG A 61 2.01 -5.08 -14.29
CA ARG A 61 0.57 -5.15 -13.97
C ARG A 61 0.24 -4.65 -12.56
N GLY A 62 1.13 -4.89 -11.60
CA GLY A 62 0.94 -4.53 -10.20
C GLY A 62 1.24 -3.06 -9.90
N LEU A 63 2.20 -2.46 -10.61
CA LEU A 63 2.62 -1.07 -10.37
C LEU A 63 1.47 -0.06 -10.48
N PRO A 64 0.62 -0.07 -11.53
CA PRO A 64 -0.52 0.85 -11.62
C PRO A 64 -1.50 0.70 -10.45
N PHE A 65 -1.75 -0.53 -9.99
CA PHE A 65 -2.63 -0.79 -8.85
C PHE A 65 -2.07 -0.19 -7.56
N VAL A 66 -0.80 -0.45 -7.26
CA VAL A 66 -0.12 0.06 -6.06
C VAL A 66 -0.07 1.58 -6.06
N VAL A 67 0.38 2.19 -7.17
CA VAL A 67 0.45 3.65 -7.32
C VAL A 67 -0.94 4.28 -7.22
N GLY A 68 -1.96 3.65 -7.83
CA GLY A 68 -3.35 4.08 -7.73
C GLY A 68 -3.85 4.08 -6.29
N ALA A 69 -3.67 2.98 -5.56
CA ALA A 69 -4.15 2.86 -4.18
C ALA A 69 -3.42 3.81 -3.21
N ILE A 70 -2.09 3.99 -3.36
CA ILE A 70 -1.32 4.99 -2.58
C ILE A 70 -1.77 6.41 -2.92
N GLY A 71 -1.96 6.70 -4.21
CA GLY A 71 -2.42 7.99 -4.69
C GLY A 71 -3.79 8.34 -4.11
N VAL A 72 -4.75 7.41 -4.19
CA VAL A 72 -6.09 7.59 -3.61
C VAL A 72 -5.98 7.81 -2.10
N SER A 73 -5.24 6.98 -1.37
CA SER A 73 -5.09 7.11 0.10
C SER A 73 -4.54 8.47 0.50
N THR A 74 -3.47 8.90 -0.18
CA THR A 74 -2.78 10.15 0.12
C THR A 74 -3.66 11.34 -0.23
N TRP A 75 -4.18 11.42 -1.46
CA TRP A 75 -4.91 12.59 -1.93
C TRP A 75 -6.29 12.73 -1.33
N SER A 76 -7.00 11.63 -1.05
CA SER A 76 -8.26 11.70 -0.31
C SER A 76 -8.04 12.05 1.17
N GLY A 77 -6.92 11.61 1.78
CA GLY A 77 -6.51 12.04 3.11
C GLY A 77 -6.24 13.55 3.18
N VAL A 78 -5.46 14.08 2.22
CA VAL A 78 -5.26 15.52 2.00
C VAL A 78 -6.62 16.23 1.81
N GLY A 79 -7.47 15.70 0.93
CA GLY A 79 -8.81 16.25 0.67
C GLY A 79 -9.64 16.42 1.95
N ASN A 80 -9.65 15.43 2.83
CA ASN A 80 -10.33 15.52 4.13
C ASN A 80 -9.73 16.62 5.01
N LEU A 81 -8.39 16.70 5.11
CA LEU A 81 -7.70 17.68 5.95
C LEU A 81 -7.99 19.13 5.56
N PHE A 82 -8.13 19.41 4.26
CA PHE A 82 -8.41 20.75 3.75
C PHE A 82 -9.91 21.06 3.67
N ALA A 83 -10.72 20.17 3.09
CA ALA A 83 -12.12 20.44 2.82
C ALA A 83 -13.04 20.26 4.05
N GLN A 84 -12.61 19.51 5.06
CA GLN A 84 -13.47 19.11 6.20
C GLN A 84 -12.86 19.47 7.56
N ARG A 85 -11.87 20.37 7.60
CA ARG A 85 -11.07 20.67 8.81
C ARG A 85 -11.90 20.89 10.07
N SER A 86 -12.94 21.72 10.01
CA SER A 86 -13.78 22.05 11.17
C SER A 86 -14.50 20.82 11.73
N VAL A 87 -15.04 19.97 10.85
CA VAL A 87 -15.69 18.69 11.22
C VAL A 87 -14.67 17.73 11.80
N LEU A 88 -13.48 17.61 11.19
CA LEU A 88 -12.44 16.72 11.70
C LEU A 88 -11.93 17.14 13.10
N GLN A 89 -11.86 18.44 13.36
CA GLN A 89 -11.47 18.98 14.66
C GLN A 89 -12.55 18.73 15.71
N SER A 90 -13.83 18.99 15.40
CA SER A 90 -14.94 18.75 16.33
C SER A 90 -15.11 17.26 16.66
N ARG A 91 -14.80 16.38 15.69
CA ARG A 91 -14.81 14.91 15.87
C ARG A 91 -13.48 14.33 16.36
N GLN A 92 -12.49 15.16 16.68
CA GLN A 92 -11.16 14.73 17.14
C GLN A 92 -10.50 13.67 16.22
N SER A 93 -10.74 13.77 14.91
CA SER A 93 -10.21 12.87 13.87
C SER A 93 -9.14 13.52 12.99
N TYR A 94 -8.93 14.83 13.11
CA TYR A 94 -7.97 15.59 12.29
C TYR A 94 -6.56 14.99 12.29
N TRP A 95 -5.98 14.75 13.48
CA TRP A 95 -4.63 14.21 13.59
C TRP A 95 -4.51 12.76 13.12
N TRP A 96 -5.60 11.99 13.15
CA TRP A 96 -5.64 10.64 12.61
C TRP A 96 -5.61 10.64 11.08
N TYR A 97 -6.36 11.54 10.42
CA TYR A 97 -6.22 11.75 8.98
C TYR A 97 -4.81 12.23 8.61
N ALA A 98 -4.21 13.14 9.40
CA ALA A 98 -2.87 13.65 9.15
C ALA A 98 -1.82 12.53 9.24
N ALA A 99 -1.84 11.75 10.32
CA ALA A 99 -0.94 10.62 10.51
C ALA A 99 -1.11 9.58 9.39
N GLY A 100 -2.35 9.23 9.04
CA GLY A 100 -2.63 8.27 7.97
C GLY A 100 -2.12 8.76 6.61
N THR A 101 -2.29 10.05 6.31
CA THR A 101 -1.85 10.66 5.05
C THR A 101 -0.33 10.67 4.94
N ILE A 102 0.37 11.06 6.01
CA ILE A 102 1.84 11.07 6.06
C ILE A 102 2.39 9.65 5.91
N ALA A 103 1.79 8.68 6.61
CA ALA A 103 2.19 7.28 6.52
C ALA A 103 1.95 6.70 5.11
N ALA A 104 0.80 6.97 4.50
CA ALA A 104 0.49 6.55 3.13
C ALA A 104 1.49 7.14 2.12
N ALA A 105 1.83 8.43 2.23
CA ALA A 105 2.83 9.05 1.37
C ALA A 105 4.24 8.46 1.59
N SER A 106 4.56 8.11 2.84
CA SER A 106 5.84 7.53 3.23
C SER A 106 6.08 6.14 2.64
N HIS A 107 5.06 5.46 2.10
CA HIS A 107 5.23 4.28 1.26
C HIS A 107 6.27 4.51 0.15
N LEU A 108 6.27 5.70 -0.46
CA LEU A 108 7.15 6.02 -1.59
C LEU A 108 8.63 6.11 -1.18
N LEU A 109 8.94 6.27 0.11
CA LEU A 109 10.32 6.27 0.61
C LEU A 109 11.01 4.91 0.45
N PHE A 110 10.25 3.83 0.24
CA PHE A 110 10.78 2.49 0.03
C PHE A 110 11.12 2.18 -1.43
N VAL A 111 10.70 3.02 -2.39
CA VAL A 111 11.02 2.86 -3.82
C VAL A 111 12.53 2.73 -4.07
N PRO A 112 13.41 3.61 -3.57
CA PRO A 112 14.85 3.46 -3.79
C PRO A 112 15.45 2.19 -3.19
N LEU A 113 14.80 1.60 -2.17
CA LEU A 113 15.26 0.37 -1.52
C LEU A 113 14.87 -0.88 -2.32
N ILE A 114 13.71 -0.89 -2.98
CA ILE A 114 13.25 -2.04 -3.78
C ILE A 114 13.72 -2.00 -5.24
N ALA A 115 13.98 -0.81 -5.80
CA ALA A 115 14.23 -0.65 -7.23
C ALA A 115 15.45 -1.45 -7.74
N PRO A 116 16.58 -1.54 -7.01
CA PRO A 116 17.72 -2.35 -7.45
C PRO A 116 17.36 -3.84 -7.57
N SER A 117 16.73 -4.42 -6.56
CA SER A 117 16.32 -5.83 -6.55
C SER A 117 15.32 -6.15 -7.66
N VAL A 118 14.34 -5.26 -7.90
CA VAL A 118 13.39 -5.42 -9.02
C VAL A 118 14.13 -5.41 -10.34
N LYS A 119 15.02 -4.44 -10.55
CA LYS A 119 15.79 -4.32 -11.79
C LYS A 119 16.64 -5.55 -12.04
N ASP A 120 17.37 -6.03 -11.05
CA ASP A 120 18.23 -7.20 -11.20
C ASP A 120 17.41 -8.48 -11.46
N MET A 121 16.23 -8.64 -10.85
CA MET A 121 15.31 -9.75 -11.16
C MET A 121 14.74 -9.68 -12.58
N MET A 122 14.43 -8.48 -13.08
CA MET A 122 13.88 -8.28 -14.42
C MET A 122 14.93 -8.44 -15.52
N ASP A 123 16.15 -7.92 -15.29
CA ASP A 123 17.26 -7.96 -16.24
C ASP A 123 17.86 -9.39 -16.35
N GLY A 124 17.75 -10.21 -15.30
CA GLY A 124 18.20 -11.61 -15.32
C GLY A 124 19.71 -11.76 -15.50
N LYS A 125 20.50 -10.99 -14.75
CA LYS A 125 21.97 -11.03 -14.83
C LYS A 125 22.50 -12.38 -14.34
N GLU A 126 23.35 -13.05 -15.13
CA GLU A 126 23.94 -14.35 -14.76
C GLU A 126 24.71 -14.34 -13.43
N GLN A 127 25.22 -13.17 -13.03
CA GLN A 127 26.02 -12.98 -11.81
C GLN A 127 25.18 -12.77 -10.55
N THR A 128 23.87 -12.56 -10.69
CA THR A 128 22.98 -12.22 -9.58
C THR A 128 21.94 -13.32 -9.38
N ASP A 129 21.86 -13.90 -8.18
CA ASP A 129 20.83 -14.88 -7.90
C ASP A 129 19.45 -14.19 -7.74
N ALA A 130 18.51 -14.55 -8.61
CA ALA A 130 17.14 -14.03 -8.55
C ALA A 130 16.44 -14.34 -7.20
N ASN A 131 16.77 -15.46 -6.55
CA ASN A 131 16.22 -15.77 -5.23
C ASN A 131 16.77 -14.84 -4.14
N ASP A 132 18.04 -14.42 -4.23
CA ASP A 132 18.64 -13.49 -3.27
C ASP A 132 18.08 -12.06 -3.47
N CYS A 133 17.87 -11.65 -4.72
CA CYS A 133 17.14 -10.42 -5.01
C CYS A 133 15.71 -10.46 -4.47
N LEU A 134 15.05 -11.61 -4.55
CA LEU A 134 13.71 -11.80 -4.00
C LEU A 134 13.70 -11.75 -2.47
N ASP A 135 14.73 -12.27 -1.79
CA ASP A 135 14.87 -12.13 -0.33
C ASP A 135 14.98 -10.66 0.09
N GLU A 136 15.82 -9.89 -0.61
CA GLU A 136 15.98 -8.46 -0.35
C GLU A 136 14.66 -7.73 -0.56
N TRP A 137 14.01 -7.99 -1.70
CA TRP A 137 12.72 -7.39 -2.03
C TRP A 137 11.66 -7.73 -0.96
N LEU A 138 11.57 -9.00 -0.54
CA LEU A 138 10.63 -9.45 0.49
C LEU A 138 10.89 -8.77 1.83
N ARG A 139 12.16 -8.62 2.23
CA ARG A 139 12.52 -7.93 3.47
C ARG A 139 12.01 -6.50 3.47
N VAL A 140 12.30 -5.74 2.41
CA VAL A 140 11.88 -4.35 2.30
C VAL A 140 10.36 -4.24 2.19
N ASN A 141 9.71 -5.10 1.40
CA ASN A 141 8.26 -5.16 1.26
C ASN A 141 7.57 -5.42 2.60
N ASN A 142 8.10 -6.36 3.38
CA ASN A 142 7.54 -6.72 4.68
C ASN A 142 7.70 -5.59 5.71
N VAL A 143 8.87 -4.93 5.75
CA VAL A 143 9.08 -3.75 6.61
C VAL A 143 8.10 -2.64 6.24
N ARG A 144 7.98 -2.28 4.96
CA ARG A 144 7.04 -1.25 4.49
C ARG A 144 5.59 -1.58 4.88
N THR A 145 5.17 -2.82 4.62
CA THR A 145 3.80 -3.30 4.88
C THR A 145 3.44 -3.20 6.36
N TRP A 146 4.32 -3.68 7.24
CA TRP A 146 4.05 -3.70 8.69
C TRP A 146 4.37 -2.40 9.42
N THR A 147 4.96 -1.42 8.74
CA THR A 147 5.22 -0.09 9.30
C THR A 147 4.25 0.93 8.74
N VAL A 148 4.56 1.50 7.57
CA VAL A 148 3.85 2.65 7.02
C VAL A 148 2.48 2.29 6.47
N ASP A 149 2.31 1.12 5.85
CA ASP A 149 1.00 0.71 5.31
C ASP A 149 0.03 0.36 6.46
N LEU A 150 0.49 -0.42 7.46
CA LEU A 150 -0.30 -0.73 8.65
C LEU A 150 -0.64 0.53 9.46
N LEU A 151 0.32 1.44 9.64
CA LEU A 151 0.10 2.71 10.34
C LEU A 151 -0.94 3.56 9.59
N ALA A 152 -0.82 3.66 8.26
CA ALA A 152 -1.78 4.40 7.45
C ALA A 152 -3.20 3.85 7.62
N TRP A 153 -3.34 2.53 7.45
CA TRP A 153 -4.61 1.83 7.60
C TRP A 153 -5.22 2.02 9.00
N GLY A 154 -4.43 1.79 10.05
CA GLY A 154 -4.90 1.93 11.43
C GLY A 154 -5.32 3.36 11.75
N ALA A 155 -4.54 4.35 11.32
CA ALA A 155 -4.89 5.75 11.51
C ALA A 155 -6.17 6.14 10.75
N PHE A 156 -6.32 5.72 9.49
CA PHE A 156 -7.54 5.98 8.73
C PHE A 156 -8.76 5.21 9.25
N MET A 157 -8.58 4.04 9.84
CA MET A 157 -9.67 3.32 10.51
C MET A 157 -10.22 4.13 11.68
N VAL A 158 -9.35 4.61 12.56
CA VAL A 158 -9.75 5.46 13.69
C VAL A 158 -10.36 6.77 13.19
N ALA A 159 -9.76 7.39 12.17
CA ALA A 159 -10.25 8.64 11.59
C ALA A 159 -11.67 8.49 11.00
N ALA A 160 -11.90 7.45 10.20
CA ALA A 160 -13.19 7.16 9.58
C ALA A 160 -14.24 6.82 10.65
N GLY A 161 -13.92 5.93 11.60
CA GLY A 161 -14.82 5.57 12.69
C GLY A 161 -15.28 6.77 13.50
N LYS A 162 -14.35 7.66 13.88
CA LYS A 162 -14.70 8.89 14.61
C LYS A 162 -15.54 9.88 13.79
N THR A 163 -15.35 9.92 12.48
CA THR A 163 -15.98 10.93 11.61
C THR A 163 -17.33 10.48 11.06
N LEU A 164 -17.55 9.16 10.91
CA LEU A 164 -18.74 8.59 10.28
C LEU A 164 -19.75 8.01 11.26
N CYS A 165 -19.33 7.56 12.45
CA CYS A 165 -20.22 6.89 13.41
C CYS A 165 -20.87 7.83 14.45
N HIS A 166 -20.74 9.15 14.28
CA HIS A 166 -21.31 10.17 15.18
C HIS A 166 -21.80 11.40 14.41
#